data_AF-A0A1Y2DRI7-F1
#
_entry.id   AF-A0A1Y2DRI7-F1
#
_cell.length_a   1.000
_cell.length_b   1.000
_cell.length_c   1.000
_cell.angle_alpha   90.00
_cell.angle_beta   90.00
_cell.angle_gamma   90.00
#
_symmetry.space_group_name_H-M   'P 1'
#
loop_
_entity.id
_entity.type
_entity.pdbx_description
1 polymer ?
#
loop_
_entity_poly.entity_id
_entity_poly.type
_entity_poly.pdbx_seq_one_letter_code
_entity_poly.pdbx_strand_id
1 'polypeptide(L)'
;MNMFDEIINEIKATDITKLENYIDKNGITVEYGYLNFFLYPKKIIEIIERLISLEVSVETAKKCINIIKNKRYKLCEIIKKGNEIELDNYMKENGIILKEFNTGDFDLLIYAIENEVPLKMIQYIINHCQYENFNYSIYSSMIDNLSKSPLFLAITTNNFKIADLLLNNGADINYNEGILLCQLFEYHLLNRKNLIYILNNGFHKELINDFVLDLIASSEYIEKDIYCNVINFLEIIFKHYLYNNNFILNILYIYKNKKPLSSTNLEKIITNESNNIKVDDIWYRTAVFYACDDILELFIKYDNRKKDIILKSIENYKKLGNIYNYES
;
A
#
# COMPACT_ATOMS: atom_id res chain seq x y z
N MET A 1 -19.60 11.22 -49.88
CA MET A 1 -18.33 11.28 -49.13
C MET A 1 -18.33 10.09 -48.21
N ASN A 2 -17.30 9.24 -48.25
CA ASN A 2 -17.31 7.99 -47.50
C ASN A 2 -17.20 8.30 -46.01
N MET A 3 -17.75 7.46 -45.11
CA MET A 3 -17.67 7.61 -43.65
C MET A 3 -16.21 7.83 -43.17
N PHE A 4 -15.27 7.24 -43.91
CA PHE A 4 -13.82 7.43 -43.76
C PHE A 4 -13.32 8.85 -44.04
N ASP A 5 -13.89 9.54 -45.02
CA ASP A 5 -13.45 10.88 -45.44
C ASP A 5 -13.91 11.95 -44.44
N GLU A 6 -15.03 11.73 -43.75
CA GLU A 6 -15.51 12.60 -42.67
C GLU A 6 -14.65 12.46 -41.41
N ILE A 7 -14.32 11.23 -41.02
CA ILE A 7 -13.44 10.95 -39.88
C ILE A 7 -12.04 11.54 -40.11
N ILE A 8 -11.50 11.43 -41.33
CA ILE A 8 -10.19 12.00 -41.68
C ILE A 8 -10.19 13.53 -41.65
N ASN A 9 -11.29 14.19 -42.02
CA ASN A 9 -11.36 15.66 -42.02
C ASN A 9 -11.52 16.23 -40.61
N GLU A 10 -12.19 15.53 -39.69
CA GLU A 10 -12.33 15.97 -38.29
C GLU A 10 -11.05 15.69 -37.47
N ILE A 11 -10.34 14.57 -37.72
CA ILE A 11 -9.03 14.28 -37.11
C ILE A 11 -7.98 15.31 -37.55
N LYS A 12 -8.05 15.79 -38.80
CA LYS A 12 -7.18 16.87 -39.31
C LYS A 12 -7.43 18.23 -38.64
N ALA A 13 -8.58 18.44 -38.00
CA ALA A 13 -8.94 19.70 -37.35
C ALA A 13 -8.58 19.77 -35.86
N THR A 14 -8.11 18.66 -35.24
CA THR A 14 -7.73 18.60 -33.81
C THR A 14 -8.83 19.05 -32.83
N ASP A 15 -10.11 18.88 -33.18
CA ASP A 15 -11.24 19.22 -32.31
C ASP A 15 -11.83 17.95 -31.67
N ILE A 16 -11.28 17.59 -30.50
CA ILE A 16 -11.59 16.36 -29.76
C ILE A 16 -13.09 16.28 -29.40
N THR A 17 -13.73 17.41 -29.10
CA THR A 17 -15.13 17.46 -28.66
C THR A 17 -16.13 17.15 -29.80
N LYS A 18 -15.77 17.39 -31.06
CA LYS A 18 -16.60 16.99 -32.20
C LYS A 18 -16.52 15.51 -32.52
N LEU A 19 -15.35 14.90 -32.32
CA LEU A 19 -15.14 13.47 -32.49
C LEU A 19 -15.97 12.67 -31.48
N GLU A 20 -16.00 13.12 -30.22
CA GLU A 20 -16.85 12.56 -29.16
C GLU A 20 -18.35 12.66 -29.51
N ASN A 21 -18.83 13.84 -29.95
CA ASN A 21 -20.23 14.03 -30.35
C ASN A 21 -20.65 13.20 -31.59
N TYR A 22 -19.72 12.91 -32.51
CA TYR A 22 -19.98 12.08 -33.68
C TYR A 22 -20.11 10.58 -33.30
N ILE A 23 -19.30 10.11 -32.35
CA ILE A 23 -19.37 8.74 -31.81
C ILE A 23 -20.72 8.52 -31.13
N ASP A 24 -21.19 9.48 -30.33
CA ASP A 24 -22.49 9.44 -29.65
C ASP A 24 -23.68 9.51 -30.62
N LYS A 25 -23.62 10.43 -31.61
CA LYS A 25 -24.71 10.66 -32.57
C LYS A 25 -24.96 9.48 -33.51
N ASN A 26 -23.91 8.73 -33.86
CA ASN A 26 -24.01 7.62 -34.81
C ASN A 26 -24.24 6.27 -34.14
N GLY A 27 -24.50 6.25 -32.82
CA GLY A 27 -24.78 5.03 -32.08
C GLY A 27 -23.64 4.02 -32.17
N ILE A 28 -22.40 4.51 -32.36
CA ILE A 28 -21.21 3.68 -32.30
C ILE A 28 -21.02 3.37 -30.81
N THR A 29 -21.71 2.33 -30.35
CA THR A 29 -21.42 1.72 -29.07
C THR A 29 -20.04 1.10 -29.20
N VAL A 30 -19.00 1.85 -28.84
CA VAL A 30 -17.91 1.23 -28.10
C VAL A 30 -18.62 0.58 -26.94
N GLU A 31 -18.80 -0.74 -26.94
CA GLU A 31 -19.44 -1.44 -25.84
C GLU A 31 -18.60 -1.18 -24.59
N TYR A 32 -18.94 -0.08 -23.90
CA TYR A 32 -18.43 0.32 -22.59
C TYR A 32 -18.92 -0.64 -21.50
N GLY A 33 -19.74 -1.63 -21.85
CA GLY A 33 -20.00 -2.83 -21.04
C GLY A 33 -19.25 -4.01 -21.64
N TYR A 34 -18.33 -4.60 -20.87
CA TYR A 34 -17.46 -5.75 -21.19
C TYR A 34 -16.13 -5.49 -21.91
N LEU A 35 -15.84 -4.26 -22.35
CA LEU A 35 -14.45 -3.86 -22.59
C LEU A 35 -13.80 -3.47 -21.27
N ASN A 36 -13.32 -4.49 -20.58
CA ASN A 36 -12.35 -4.39 -19.51
C ASN A 36 -11.34 -3.25 -19.82
N PHE A 37 -11.30 -2.23 -18.97
CA PHE A 37 -10.27 -1.19 -18.79
C PHE A 37 -8.80 -1.70 -18.67
N PHE A 38 -8.54 -2.97 -18.98
CA PHE A 38 -7.39 -3.78 -18.56
C PHE A 38 -6.28 -3.90 -19.63
N LEU A 39 -6.33 -3.12 -20.71
CA LEU A 39 -5.50 -3.40 -21.90
C LEU A 39 -4.96 -2.20 -22.66
N TYR A 40 -5.10 -0.97 -22.17
CA TYR A 40 -4.53 0.20 -22.83
C TYR A 40 -3.56 0.97 -21.92
N PRO A 41 -2.33 0.45 -21.75
CA PRO A 41 -1.21 1.28 -21.38
C PRO A 41 -1.12 2.46 -22.35
N LYS A 42 -0.73 3.63 -21.85
CA LYS A 42 -0.30 4.78 -22.64
C LYS A 42 0.60 4.39 -23.84
N LYS A 43 1.45 3.37 -23.64
CA LYS A 43 2.30 2.74 -24.66
C LYS A 43 1.55 2.00 -25.78
N ILE A 44 0.43 1.30 -25.49
CA ILE A 44 -0.38 0.65 -26.55
C ILE A 44 -1.12 1.71 -27.35
N ILE A 45 -1.57 2.80 -26.72
CA ILE A 45 -2.14 3.95 -27.43
C ILE A 45 -1.08 4.58 -28.33
N GLU A 46 0.13 4.87 -27.84
CA GLU A 46 1.25 5.36 -28.64
C GLU A 46 1.64 4.41 -29.78
N ILE A 47 1.60 3.08 -29.56
CA ILE A 47 1.82 2.08 -30.60
C ILE A 47 0.69 2.11 -31.63
N ILE A 48 -0.57 2.24 -31.21
CA ILE A 48 -1.72 2.35 -32.11
C ILE A 48 -1.64 3.63 -32.93
N GLU A 49 -1.35 4.77 -32.30
CA GLU A 49 -1.12 6.06 -32.96
C GLU A 49 0.00 5.96 -34.00
N ARG A 50 1.09 5.25 -33.67
CA ARG A 50 2.21 5.03 -34.58
C ARG A 50 1.91 4.03 -35.69
N LEU A 51 1.11 2.99 -35.44
CA LEU A 51 0.68 2.05 -36.47
C LEU A 51 -0.29 2.72 -37.44
N ILE A 52 -1.18 3.56 -36.92
CA ILE A 52 -2.09 4.39 -37.72
C ILE A 52 -1.29 5.40 -38.56
N SER A 53 -0.27 6.05 -37.98
CA SER A 53 0.58 7.00 -38.72
C SER A 53 1.45 6.36 -39.80
N LEU A 54 1.64 5.03 -39.74
CA LEU A 54 2.31 4.21 -40.75
C LEU A 54 1.34 3.57 -41.75
N GLU A 55 0.08 4.00 -41.79
CA GLU A 55 -0.98 3.47 -42.67
C GLU A 55 -1.25 1.96 -42.50
N VAL A 56 -0.92 1.40 -41.33
CA VAL A 56 -1.16 -0.02 -41.04
C VAL A 56 -2.66 -0.27 -40.89
N SER A 57 -3.18 -1.30 -41.54
CA SER A 57 -4.59 -1.64 -41.44
C SER A 57 -4.99 -2.05 -40.02
N VAL A 58 -6.20 -1.71 -39.61
CA VAL A 58 -6.77 -2.05 -38.30
C VAL A 58 -6.67 -3.56 -38.00
N GLU A 59 -6.88 -4.39 -39.02
CA GLU A 59 -6.77 -5.85 -38.90
C GLU A 59 -5.34 -6.31 -38.57
N THR A 60 -4.34 -5.66 -39.17
CA THR A 60 -2.92 -5.94 -38.87
C THR A 60 -2.57 -5.48 -37.46
N ALA A 61 -3.04 -4.30 -37.04
CA ALA A 61 -2.85 -3.82 -35.67
C ALA A 61 -3.47 -4.77 -34.63
N LYS A 62 -4.70 -5.26 -34.86
CA LYS A 62 -5.36 -6.27 -34.00
C LYS A 62 -4.53 -7.56 -33.88
N LYS A 63 -3.98 -8.06 -34.99
CA LYS A 63 -3.11 -9.25 -34.99
C LYS A 63 -1.85 -9.02 -34.16
N CYS A 64 -1.18 -7.88 -34.32
CA CYS A 64 0.00 -7.52 -33.54
C CYS A 64 -0.31 -7.46 -32.03
N ILE A 65 -1.42 -6.81 -31.66
CA ILE A 65 -1.87 -6.74 -30.26
C ILE A 65 -2.11 -8.15 -29.69
N ASN A 66 -2.77 -9.04 -30.43
CA ASN A 66 -3.01 -10.41 -29.99
C ASN A 66 -1.72 -11.20 -29.81
N ILE A 67 -0.72 -11.00 -30.68
CA ILE A 67 0.60 -11.63 -30.52
C ILE A 67 1.26 -11.20 -29.21
N ILE A 68 1.25 -9.90 -28.90
CA ILE A 68 1.83 -9.36 -27.65
C ILE A 68 1.09 -9.91 -26.43
N LYS A 69 -0.25 -9.93 -26.46
CA LYS A 69 -1.08 -10.50 -25.39
C LYS A 69 -0.77 -11.97 -25.15
N ASN A 70 -0.70 -12.77 -26.20
CA ASN A 70 -0.40 -14.20 -26.09
C ASN A 70 1.01 -14.43 -25.54
N LYS A 71 1.99 -13.61 -25.94
CA LYS A 71 3.34 -13.65 -25.35
C LYS A 71 3.32 -13.34 -23.86
N ARG A 72 2.62 -12.28 -23.43
CA ARG A 72 2.49 -11.92 -22.01
C ARG A 72 1.79 -13.04 -21.22
N TYR A 73 0.70 -13.58 -21.74
CA TYR A 73 -0.03 -14.68 -21.09
C TYR A 73 0.88 -15.89 -20.86
N LYS A 74 1.62 -16.31 -21.91
CA LYS A 74 2.53 -17.45 -21.80
C LYS A 74 3.68 -17.17 -20.84
N LEU A 75 4.23 -15.96 -20.86
CA LEU A 75 5.26 -15.50 -19.92
C LEU A 75 4.77 -15.62 -18.46
N CYS A 76 3.57 -15.11 -18.18
CA CYS A 76 2.94 -15.18 -16.86
C CYS A 76 2.73 -16.63 -16.38
N GLU A 77 2.25 -17.51 -17.26
CA GLU A 77 2.09 -18.93 -16.94
C GLU A 77 3.41 -19.61 -16.56
N ILE A 78 4.51 -19.27 -17.24
CA ILE A 78 5.83 -19.81 -16.92
C ILE A 78 6.34 -19.27 -15.57
N ILE A 79 6.19 -17.96 -15.34
CA ILE A 79 6.55 -17.32 -14.07
C ILE A 79 5.80 -17.96 -12.90
N LYS A 80 4.49 -18.19 -13.06
CA LYS A 80 3.64 -18.81 -12.05
C LYS A 80 4.09 -20.21 -11.66
N LYS A 81 4.65 -20.98 -12.60
CA LYS A 81 5.24 -22.30 -12.32
C LYS A 81 6.57 -22.22 -11.55
N GLY A 82 7.22 -21.05 -11.51
CA GLY A 82 8.51 -20.87 -10.85
C GLY A 82 9.68 -21.53 -11.57
N ASN A 83 9.57 -21.82 -12.88
CA ASN A 83 10.61 -22.51 -13.66
C ASN A 83 11.50 -21.53 -14.44
N GLU A 84 12.65 -21.17 -13.87
CA GLU A 84 13.61 -20.23 -14.47
C GLU A 84 14.17 -20.72 -15.81
N ILE A 85 14.38 -22.04 -15.97
CA ILE A 85 14.94 -22.62 -17.21
C ILE A 85 13.94 -22.50 -18.36
N GLU A 86 12.66 -22.80 -18.09
CA GLU A 86 11.58 -22.63 -19.08
C GLU A 86 11.42 -21.15 -19.45
N LEU A 87 11.56 -20.24 -18.48
CA LEU A 87 11.49 -18.81 -18.70
C LEU A 87 12.64 -18.31 -19.59
N ASP A 88 13.88 -18.72 -19.29
CA ASP A 88 15.07 -18.42 -20.07
C ASP A 88 14.94 -18.87 -21.53
N ASN A 89 14.49 -20.11 -21.74
CA ASN A 89 14.31 -20.66 -23.08
C ASN A 89 13.23 -19.90 -23.84
N TYR A 90 12.08 -19.67 -23.21
CA TYR A 90 11.00 -18.92 -23.82
C TYR A 90 11.41 -17.49 -24.20
N MET A 91 12.17 -16.83 -23.33
CA MET A 91 12.67 -15.48 -23.59
C MET A 91 13.62 -15.44 -24.78
N LYS A 92 14.56 -16.38 -24.86
CA LYS A 92 15.54 -16.48 -25.97
C LYS A 92 14.86 -16.79 -27.30
N GLU A 93 13.96 -17.78 -27.32
CA GLU A 93 13.24 -18.18 -28.54
C GLU A 93 12.35 -17.07 -29.11
N ASN A 94 11.82 -16.19 -28.24
CA ASN A 94 10.85 -15.16 -28.63
C ASN A 94 11.43 -13.74 -28.65
N GLY A 95 12.73 -13.57 -28.39
CA GLY A 95 13.41 -12.28 -28.31
C GLY A 95 12.81 -11.35 -27.27
N ILE A 96 12.45 -11.88 -26.09
CA ILE A 96 11.75 -11.14 -25.03
C ILE A 96 12.74 -10.45 -24.11
N ILE A 97 12.54 -9.15 -23.91
CA ILE A 97 13.15 -8.36 -22.85
C ILE A 97 12.11 -8.17 -21.75
N LEU A 98 12.39 -8.70 -20.56
CA LEU A 98 11.38 -8.84 -19.50
C LEU A 98 10.77 -7.49 -19.07
N LYS A 99 11.61 -6.47 -18.91
CA LYS A 99 11.20 -5.09 -18.55
C LYS A 99 10.16 -4.49 -19.50
N GLU A 100 10.17 -4.87 -20.78
CA GLU A 100 9.28 -4.29 -21.80
C GLU A 100 7.82 -4.76 -21.65
N PHE A 101 7.59 -5.82 -20.86
CA PHE A 101 6.25 -6.35 -20.62
C PHE A 101 5.52 -5.65 -19.47
N ASN A 102 6.23 -4.87 -18.65
CA ASN A 102 5.62 -4.00 -17.65
C ASN A 102 4.91 -2.82 -18.32
N THR A 103 3.72 -2.49 -17.83
CA THR A 103 2.87 -1.39 -18.27
C THR A 103 2.33 -0.62 -17.07
N GLY A 104 1.66 0.52 -17.29
CA GLY A 104 1.16 1.35 -16.19
C GLY A 104 0.14 0.64 -15.28
N ASP A 105 -0.51 -0.40 -15.80
CA ASP A 105 -1.54 -1.20 -15.17
C ASP A 105 -1.09 -2.65 -14.87
N PHE A 106 0.14 -3.03 -15.23
CA PHE A 106 0.64 -4.39 -15.04
C PHE A 106 2.14 -4.40 -14.80
N ASP A 107 2.57 -5.07 -13.73
CA ASP A 107 3.97 -5.23 -13.39
C ASP A 107 4.28 -6.69 -13.08
N LEU A 108 5.36 -7.22 -13.67
CA LEU A 108 5.73 -8.62 -13.55
C LEU A 108 6.16 -9.01 -12.13
N LEU A 109 6.85 -8.11 -11.41
CA LEU A 109 7.24 -8.35 -10.02
C LEU A 109 5.99 -8.41 -9.14
N ILE A 110 5.07 -7.46 -9.28
CA ILE A 110 3.78 -7.47 -8.58
C ILE A 110 3.00 -8.75 -8.90
N TYR A 111 2.86 -9.11 -10.19
CA TYR A 111 2.18 -10.35 -10.61
C TYR A 111 2.78 -11.59 -9.95
N ALA A 112 4.11 -11.67 -9.89
CA ALA A 112 4.81 -12.79 -9.30
C ALA A 112 4.59 -12.88 -7.78
N ILE A 113 4.60 -11.75 -7.07
CA ILE A 113 4.30 -11.69 -5.63
C ILE A 113 2.85 -12.12 -5.37
N GLU A 114 1.88 -11.63 -6.15
CA GLU A 114 0.46 -11.99 -6.02
C GLU A 114 0.19 -13.48 -6.27
N ASN A 115 0.97 -14.12 -7.14
CA ASN A 115 0.84 -15.55 -7.45
C ASN A 115 1.72 -16.45 -6.55
N GLU A 116 2.26 -15.90 -5.45
CA GLU A 116 3.04 -16.64 -4.45
C GLU A 116 4.17 -17.49 -5.04
N VAL A 117 4.82 -17.00 -6.11
CA VAL A 117 5.88 -17.77 -6.77
C VAL A 117 7.10 -17.93 -5.86
N PRO A 118 7.96 -18.94 -6.07
CA PRO A 118 9.15 -19.15 -5.25
C PRO A 118 10.05 -17.90 -5.19
N LEU A 119 10.65 -17.63 -4.02
CA LEU A 119 11.55 -16.49 -3.79
C LEU A 119 12.66 -16.37 -4.85
N LYS A 120 13.15 -17.51 -5.34
CA LYS A 120 14.17 -17.55 -6.40
C LYS A 120 13.66 -16.94 -7.72
N MET A 121 12.41 -17.18 -8.09
CA MET A 121 11.77 -16.56 -9.26
C MET A 121 11.57 -15.05 -9.05
N ILE A 122 11.24 -14.61 -7.84
CA ILE A 122 11.18 -13.16 -7.51
C ILE A 122 12.55 -12.50 -7.72
N GLN A 123 13.62 -13.11 -7.20
CA GLN A 123 15.00 -12.63 -7.40
C GLN A 123 15.38 -12.62 -8.87
N TYR A 124 15.00 -13.66 -9.62
CA TYR A 124 15.20 -13.72 -11.06
C TYR A 124 14.55 -12.52 -11.78
N ILE A 125 13.28 -12.22 -11.47
CA ILE A 125 12.54 -11.10 -12.09
C ILE A 125 13.22 -9.77 -11.75
N ILE A 126 13.57 -9.55 -10.48
CA ILE A 126 14.27 -8.33 -10.04
C ILE A 126 15.55 -8.11 -10.85
N ASN A 127 16.37 -9.16 -11.00
CA ASN A 127 17.65 -9.08 -11.72
C ASN A 127 17.49 -8.82 -13.22
N HIS A 128 16.45 -9.38 -13.85
CA HIS A 128 16.24 -9.28 -15.31
C HIS A 128 15.41 -8.07 -15.74
N CYS A 129 14.52 -7.57 -14.89
CA CYS A 129 13.74 -6.36 -15.18
C CYS A 129 14.52 -5.07 -14.91
N GLN A 130 15.55 -5.09 -14.06
CA GLN A 130 16.39 -3.92 -13.75
C GLN A 130 15.54 -2.68 -13.42
N TYR A 131 14.72 -2.84 -12.38
CA TYR A 131 13.90 -1.78 -11.80
C TYR A 131 14.79 -0.60 -11.38
N GLU A 132 14.33 0.63 -11.63
CA GLU A 132 15.06 1.84 -11.22
C GLU A 132 15.00 2.05 -9.71
N ASN A 133 13.84 1.75 -9.11
CA ASN A 133 13.60 1.69 -7.68
C ASN A 133 12.41 0.75 -7.39
N PHE A 134 12.12 0.51 -6.11
CA PHE A 134 10.99 -0.32 -5.65
C PHE A 134 9.89 0.52 -4.98
N ASN A 135 9.97 1.84 -5.13
CA ASN A 135 9.11 2.85 -4.53
C ASN A 135 8.10 3.33 -5.58
N TYR A 136 7.29 2.41 -6.07
CA TYR A 136 6.25 2.66 -7.07
C TYR A 136 4.99 1.89 -6.72
N SER A 137 3.86 2.36 -7.27
CA SER A 137 2.59 1.66 -7.18
C SER A 137 1.94 1.56 -8.56
N ILE A 138 1.20 0.47 -8.77
CA ILE A 138 0.25 0.35 -9.89
C ILE A 138 -1.16 0.26 -9.33
N TYR A 139 -2.14 0.77 -10.07
CA TYR A 139 -3.54 0.65 -9.66
C TYR A 139 -4.06 -0.76 -9.97
N SER A 140 -4.65 -1.39 -8.97
CA SER A 140 -5.34 -2.67 -9.14
C SER A 140 -6.64 -2.45 -9.89
N SER A 141 -6.77 -3.02 -11.08
CA SER A 141 -8.04 -3.02 -11.83
C SER A 141 -9.11 -3.93 -11.21
N MET A 142 -8.74 -4.77 -10.23
CA MET A 142 -9.63 -5.72 -9.55
C MET A 142 -10.26 -5.16 -8.26
N ILE A 143 -9.69 -4.10 -7.70
CA ILE A 143 -10.15 -3.47 -6.45
C ILE A 143 -10.07 -1.97 -6.68
N ASP A 144 -11.22 -1.31 -6.80
CA ASP A 144 -11.28 0.12 -7.07
C ASP A 144 -10.39 0.90 -6.09
N ASN A 145 -9.52 1.73 -6.66
CA ASN A 145 -8.62 2.66 -5.97
C ASN A 145 -7.51 2.03 -5.10
N LEU A 146 -7.32 0.70 -5.09
CA LEU A 146 -6.17 0.11 -4.38
C LEU A 146 -4.89 0.26 -5.21
N SER A 147 -4.02 1.16 -4.77
CA SER A 147 -2.64 1.29 -5.26
C SER A 147 -1.79 0.18 -4.63
N LYS A 148 -1.20 -0.69 -5.46
CA LYS A 148 -0.33 -1.80 -5.01
C LYS A 148 1.12 -1.49 -5.33
N SER A 149 1.97 -1.45 -4.30
CA SER A 149 3.42 -1.52 -4.46
C SER A 149 3.92 -2.95 -4.22
N PRO A 150 5.12 -3.33 -4.71
CA PRO A 150 5.70 -4.64 -4.39
C PRO A 150 5.80 -4.88 -2.88
N LEU A 151 6.19 -3.85 -2.12
CA LEU A 151 6.34 -3.94 -0.67
C LEU A 151 4.98 -4.09 0.04
N PHE A 152 3.97 -3.34 -0.41
CA PHE A 152 2.60 -3.46 0.10
C PHE A 152 2.06 -4.89 0.01
N LEU A 153 2.26 -5.55 -1.14
CA LEU A 153 1.80 -6.93 -1.36
C LEU A 153 2.55 -7.95 -0.50
N ALA A 154 3.87 -7.81 -0.39
CA ALA A 154 4.68 -8.68 0.46
C ALA A 154 4.27 -8.58 1.95
N ILE A 155 3.96 -7.36 2.41
CA ILE A 155 3.54 -7.11 3.79
C ILE A 155 2.10 -7.58 4.05
N THR A 156 1.19 -7.34 3.10
CA THR A 156 -0.22 -7.80 3.16
C THR A 156 -0.31 -9.31 3.36
N THR A 157 0.51 -10.06 2.63
CA THR A 157 0.58 -11.54 2.70
C THR A 157 1.45 -12.05 3.85
N ASN A 158 2.00 -11.17 4.70
CA ASN A 158 2.98 -11.48 5.74
C ASN A 158 4.21 -12.25 5.21
N ASN A 159 4.54 -12.11 3.92
CA ASN A 159 5.70 -12.74 3.32
C ASN A 159 6.96 -11.90 3.58
N PHE A 160 7.40 -11.91 4.84
CA PHE A 160 8.52 -11.07 5.29
C PHE A 160 9.84 -11.40 4.60
N LYS A 161 10.01 -12.60 4.03
CA LYS A 161 11.20 -12.91 3.20
C LYS A 161 11.24 -12.08 1.91
N ILE A 162 10.09 -11.88 1.27
CA ILE A 162 9.99 -11.02 0.09
C ILE A 162 10.08 -9.56 0.52
N ALA A 163 9.44 -9.16 1.63
CA ALA A 163 9.55 -7.80 2.14
C ALA A 163 11.00 -7.43 2.47
N ASP A 164 11.74 -8.30 3.17
CA ASP A 164 13.17 -8.14 3.47
C ASP A 164 13.99 -8.03 2.18
N LEU A 165 13.70 -8.87 1.17
CA LEU A 165 14.36 -8.78 -0.13
C LEU A 165 14.14 -7.41 -0.78
N LEU A 166 12.90 -6.89 -0.78
CA LEU A 166 12.57 -5.59 -1.36
C LEU A 166 13.23 -4.44 -0.60
N LEU A 167 13.19 -4.45 0.74
CA LEU A 167 13.86 -3.45 1.58
C LEU A 167 15.38 -3.45 1.35
N ASN A 168 16.00 -4.63 1.26
CA ASN A 168 17.43 -4.77 0.94
C ASN A 168 17.78 -4.27 -0.47
N ASN A 169 16.82 -4.21 -1.38
CA ASN A 169 16.96 -3.63 -2.71
C ASN A 169 16.54 -2.15 -2.79
N GLY A 170 16.30 -1.49 -1.65
CA GLY A 170 16.02 -0.05 -1.57
C GLY A 170 14.54 0.32 -1.61
N ALA A 171 13.63 -0.63 -1.42
CA ALA A 171 12.23 -0.28 -1.10
C ALA A 171 12.18 0.48 0.23
N ASP A 172 11.34 1.51 0.30
CA ASP A 172 11.15 2.35 1.48
C ASP A 172 9.82 2.00 2.16
N ILE A 173 9.89 1.61 3.43
CA ILE A 173 8.71 1.32 4.26
C ILE A 173 7.84 2.57 4.46
N ASN A 174 8.44 3.77 4.34
CA ASN A 174 7.79 5.08 4.48
C ASN A 174 7.39 5.70 3.14
N TYR A 175 7.50 4.94 2.03
CA TYR A 175 7.13 5.41 0.70
C TYR A 175 5.73 6.06 0.70
N ASN A 176 5.62 7.21 0.03
CA ASN A 176 4.41 8.02 -0.06
C ASN A 176 3.83 8.34 1.33
N GLU A 177 4.67 8.88 2.22
CA GLU A 177 4.29 9.33 3.57
C GLU A 177 3.69 8.20 4.43
N GLY A 178 4.18 6.98 4.24
CA GLY A 178 3.73 5.81 5.01
C GLY A 178 2.29 5.38 4.73
N ILE A 179 1.73 5.76 3.57
CA ILE A 179 0.37 5.38 3.12
C ILE A 179 0.09 3.88 3.25
N LEU A 180 1.13 3.05 3.21
CA LEU A 180 1.08 1.61 3.43
C LEU A 180 0.28 1.24 4.68
N LEU A 181 0.51 1.93 5.80
CA LEU A 181 -0.12 1.60 7.07
C LEU A 181 -1.62 1.95 7.06
N CYS A 182 -1.97 3.13 6.55
CA CYS A 182 -3.36 3.56 6.36
C CYS A 182 -4.11 2.63 5.40
N GLN A 183 -3.52 2.29 4.25
CA GLN A 183 -4.11 1.36 3.27
C GLN A 183 -4.35 -0.02 3.89
N LEU A 184 -3.38 -0.59 4.61
CA LEU A 184 -3.60 -1.87 5.28
C LEU A 184 -4.78 -1.81 6.24
N PHE A 185 -4.95 -0.70 6.96
CA PHE A 185 -6.07 -0.53 7.89
C PHE A 185 -7.42 -0.36 7.16
N GLU A 186 -7.51 0.56 6.20
CA GLU A 186 -8.72 0.87 5.42
C GLU A 186 -9.28 -0.36 4.69
N TYR A 187 -8.40 -1.19 4.14
CA TYR A 187 -8.78 -2.41 3.40
C TYR A 187 -8.89 -3.65 4.30
N HIS A 188 -8.83 -3.51 5.64
CA HIS A 188 -8.90 -4.61 6.60
C HIS A 188 -7.82 -5.69 6.41
N LEU A 189 -6.64 -5.30 5.93
CA LEU A 189 -5.47 -6.16 5.71
C LEU A 189 -4.43 -6.05 6.82
N LEU A 190 -4.53 -5.01 7.67
CA LEU A 190 -3.66 -4.83 8.83
C LEU A 190 -3.94 -5.93 9.86
N ASN A 191 -2.87 -6.51 10.39
CA ASN A 191 -2.92 -7.53 11.42
C ASN A 191 -1.72 -7.38 12.36
N ARG A 192 -1.71 -8.16 13.44
CA ARG A 192 -0.63 -8.08 14.43
C ARG A 192 0.77 -8.33 13.83
N LYS A 193 0.90 -9.26 12.88
CA LYS A 193 2.21 -9.66 12.33
C LYS A 193 2.78 -8.57 11.43
N ASN A 194 1.99 -8.08 10.47
CA ASN A 194 2.47 -7.04 9.56
C ASN A 194 2.68 -5.70 10.27
N LEU A 195 1.84 -5.31 11.24
CA LEU A 195 2.07 -4.11 12.04
C LEU A 195 3.42 -4.16 12.78
N ILE A 196 3.70 -5.27 13.49
CA ILE A 196 4.99 -5.44 14.17
C ILE A 196 6.16 -5.37 13.19
N TYR A 197 6.00 -6.01 12.02
CA TYR A 197 7.03 -5.97 10.98
C TYR A 197 7.30 -4.55 10.48
N ILE A 198 6.25 -3.78 10.15
CA ILE A 198 6.36 -2.39 9.69
C ILE A 198 7.10 -1.55 10.73
N LEU A 199 6.65 -1.60 11.99
CA LEU A 199 7.24 -0.82 13.08
C LEU A 199 8.74 -1.16 13.29
N ASN A 200 9.10 -2.44 13.18
CA ASN A 200 10.49 -2.88 13.36
C ASN A 200 11.43 -2.53 12.20
N ASN A 201 10.92 -2.14 11.04
CA ASN A 201 11.71 -1.92 9.82
C ASN A 201 11.87 -0.44 9.46
N GLY A 202 11.87 0.45 10.45
CA GLY A 202 12.21 1.86 10.27
C GLY A 202 11.03 2.74 9.87
N PHE A 203 9.81 2.36 10.25
CA PHE A 203 8.65 3.23 10.09
C PHE A 203 8.82 4.51 10.92
N HIS A 204 8.59 5.67 10.29
CA HIS A 204 8.81 6.96 10.92
C HIS A 204 7.79 7.23 12.02
N LYS A 205 8.27 7.70 13.17
CA LYS A 205 7.43 7.94 14.35
C LYS A 205 6.45 9.08 14.13
N GLU A 206 6.83 10.10 13.37
CA GLU A 206 5.98 11.22 12.99
C GLU A 206 4.69 10.77 12.28
N LEU A 207 4.78 9.74 11.43
CA LEU A 207 3.64 9.18 10.70
C LEU A 207 2.69 8.35 11.59
N ILE A 208 3.17 7.90 12.76
CA ILE A 208 2.32 7.21 13.75
C ILE A 208 1.30 8.16 14.37
N ASN A 209 1.62 9.44 14.50
CA ASN A 209 0.68 10.40 15.07
C ASN A 209 -0.60 10.51 14.23
N ASP A 210 -0.43 10.62 12.92
CA ASP A 210 -1.54 10.71 11.96
C ASP A 210 -2.31 9.39 11.93
N PHE A 211 -1.60 8.25 11.88
CA PHE A 211 -2.25 6.94 11.93
C PHE A 211 -3.04 6.69 13.22
N VAL A 212 -2.55 7.13 14.39
CA VAL A 212 -3.29 7.04 15.65
C VAL A 212 -4.57 7.88 15.59
N LEU A 213 -4.52 9.07 14.99
CA LEU A 213 -5.71 9.89 14.79
C LEU A 213 -6.73 9.21 13.88
N ASP A 214 -6.29 8.61 12.77
CA ASP A 214 -7.15 7.83 11.86
C ASP A 214 -7.80 6.63 12.56
N LEU A 215 -7.05 5.93 13.41
CA LEU A 215 -7.56 4.83 14.22
C LEU A 215 -8.66 5.27 15.20
N ILE A 216 -8.52 6.46 15.81
CA ILE A 216 -9.54 7.01 16.70
C ILE A 216 -10.77 7.44 15.91
N ALA A 217 -10.58 8.19 14.82
CA ALA A 217 -11.68 8.75 14.03
C ALA A 217 -12.52 7.68 13.33
N SER A 218 -11.88 6.58 12.90
CA SER A 218 -12.57 5.44 12.29
C SER A 218 -13.41 4.64 13.28
N SER A 219 -13.16 4.76 14.58
CA SER A 219 -13.77 3.91 15.61
C SER A 219 -15.28 4.10 15.80
N GLU A 220 -15.84 5.20 15.29
CA GLU A 220 -17.29 5.49 15.31
C GLU A 220 -18.09 4.69 14.27
N TYR A 221 -17.50 4.44 13.09
CA TYR A 221 -18.21 3.90 11.93
C TYR A 221 -18.01 2.39 11.74
N ILE A 222 -17.47 1.72 12.75
CA ILE A 222 -16.91 0.38 12.63
C ILE A 222 -17.75 -0.64 13.41
N GLU A 223 -17.99 -1.82 12.80
CA GLU A 223 -18.58 -2.96 13.49
C GLU A 223 -17.74 -3.38 14.71
N LYS A 224 -18.40 -3.82 15.79
CA LYS A 224 -17.77 -4.10 17.10
C LYS A 224 -16.50 -4.97 17.03
N ASP A 225 -16.45 -5.94 16.12
CA ASP A 225 -15.29 -6.84 15.96
C ASP A 225 -14.05 -6.14 15.39
N ILE A 226 -14.24 -5.14 14.53
CA ILE A 226 -13.16 -4.34 13.95
C ILE A 226 -12.71 -3.24 14.95
N TYR A 227 -13.61 -2.72 15.80
CA TYR A 227 -13.24 -1.80 16.89
C TYR A 227 -12.27 -2.45 17.88
N CYS A 228 -12.47 -3.74 18.21
CA CYS A 228 -11.51 -4.52 19.00
C CYS A 228 -10.10 -4.56 18.37
N ASN A 229 -9.99 -4.51 17.04
CA ASN A 229 -8.69 -4.48 16.36
C ASN A 229 -7.98 -3.13 16.55
N VAL A 230 -8.71 -2.02 16.60
CA VAL A 230 -8.14 -0.68 16.84
C VAL A 230 -7.39 -0.64 18.18
N ILE A 231 -8.03 -1.08 19.27
CA ILE A 231 -7.40 -1.15 20.59
C ILE A 231 -6.15 -2.02 20.57
N ASN A 232 -6.22 -3.18 19.91
CA ASN A 232 -5.09 -4.09 19.77
C ASN A 232 -3.93 -3.47 18.99
N PHE A 233 -4.20 -2.72 17.91
CA PHE A 233 -3.17 -2.03 17.14
C PHE A 233 -2.52 -0.89 17.94
N LEU A 234 -3.32 -0.09 18.64
CA LEU A 234 -2.81 0.95 19.55
C LEU A 234 -1.92 0.33 20.63
N GLU A 235 -2.32 -0.80 21.24
CA GLU A 235 -1.48 -1.51 22.20
C GLU A 235 -0.14 -1.97 21.61
N ILE A 236 -0.13 -2.46 20.37
CA ILE A 236 1.11 -2.87 19.69
C ILE A 236 2.02 -1.67 19.47
N ILE A 237 1.47 -0.55 18.99
CA ILE A 237 2.20 0.71 18.75
C ILE A 237 2.82 1.20 20.07
N PHE A 238 2.03 1.32 21.14
CA PHE A 238 2.52 1.76 22.44
C PHE A 238 3.64 0.84 22.93
N LYS A 239 3.45 -0.48 22.93
CA LYS A 239 4.47 -1.43 23.39
C LYS A 239 5.76 -1.35 22.57
N HIS A 240 5.66 -1.17 21.25
CA HIS A 240 6.82 -1.09 20.37
C HIS A 240 7.73 0.10 20.73
N TYR A 241 7.16 1.29 20.91
CA TYR A 241 7.95 2.49 21.18
C TYR A 241 8.28 2.72 22.66
N LEU A 242 7.52 2.14 23.59
CA LEU A 242 7.82 2.21 25.04
C LEU A 242 9.01 1.34 25.44
N TYR A 243 9.22 0.20 24.78
CA TYR A 243 10.26 -0.77 25.13
C TYR A 243 11.15 -1.09 23.93
N ASN A 244 11.88 -0.09 23.44
CA ASN A 244 12.74 -0.24 22.26
C ASN A 244 13.90 -1.25 22.50
N ASN A 245 14.61 -1.61 21.42
CA ASN A 245 15.71 -2.57 21.51
C ASN A 245 16.83 -2.15 22.47
N ASN A 246 17.10 -0.85 22.62
CA ASN A 246 18.14 -0.36 23.53
C ASN A 246 17.76 -0.61 24.99
N PHE A 247 16.49 -0.37 25.34
CA PHE A 247 15.94 -0.73 26.65
C PHE A 247 16.09 -2.22 26.94
N ILE A 248 15.63 -3.06 26.01
CA ILE A 248 15.69 -4.51 26.16
C ILE A 248 17.14 -4.97 26.32
N LEU A 249 18.05 -4.47 25.49
CA LEU A 249 19.48 -4.79 25.57
C LEU A 249 20.11 -4.34 26.89
N ASN A 250 19.69 -3.19 27.44
CA ASN A 250 20.14 -2.73 28.75
C ASN A 250 19.68 -3.68 29.87
N ILE A 251 18.41 -4.10 29.87
CA ILE A 251 17.89 -5.08 30.84
C ILE A 251 18.60 -6.43 30.71
N LEU A 252 18.80 -6.92 29.47
CA LEU A 252 19.54 -8.15 29.20
C LEU A 252 21.01 -8.05 29.63
N TYR A 253 21.64 -6.90 29.46
CA TYR A 253 23.00 -6.64 29.91
C TYR A 253 23.10 -6.68 31.44
N ILE A 254 22.16 -6.05 32.17
CA ILE A 254 22.10 -6.12 33.64
C ILE A 254 21.98 -7.57 34.10
N TYR A 255 21.05 -8.32 33.48
CA TYR A 255 20.84 -9.74 33.76
C TYR A 255 22.09 -10.58 33.49
N LYS A 256 22.68 -10.46 32.29
CA LYS A 256 23.88 -11.21 31.87
C LYS A 256 25.06 -11.00 32.82
N ASN A 257 25.23 -9.79 33.33
CA ASN A 257 26.33 -9.46 34.25
C ASN A 257 26.00 -9.70 35.72
N LYS A 258 24.82 -10.27 36.03
CA LYS A 258 24.35 -10.51 37.41
C LYS A 258 24.44 -9.26 38.29
N LYS A 259 24.24 -8.07 37.70
CA LYS A 259 24.26 -6.83 38.46
C LYS A 259 23.01 -6.77 39.34
N PRO A 260 23.15 -6.61 40.67
CA PRO A 260 21.99 -6.52 41.54
C PRO A 260 21.19 -5.26 41.19
N LEU A 261 19.89 -5.44 40.96
CA LEU A 261 18.96 -4.38 40.61
C LEU A 261 17.79 -4.42 41.61
N SER A 262 17.64 -3.37 42.42
CA SER A 262 16.51 -3.24 43.33
C SER A 262 15.23 -2.95 42.56
N SER A 263 14.08 -3.32 43.14
CA SER A 263 12.75 -3.04 42.58
C SER A 263 12.57 -1.56 42.26
N THR A 264 12.99 -0.66 43.16
CA THR A 264 12.91 0.79 42.97
C THR A 264 13.80 1.30 41.82
N ASN A 265 14.98 0.70 41.61
CA ASN A 265 15.85 1.07 40.50
C ASN A 265 15.33 0.52 39.17
N LEU A 266 14.74 -0.68 39.18
CA LEU A 266 14.06 -1.23 38.01
C LEU A 266 12.87 -0.36 37.61
N GLU A 267 12.04 0.04 38.58
CA GLU A 267 10.93 0.97 38.34
C GLU A 267 11.43 2.27 37.72
N LYS A 268 12.48 2.90 38.26
CA LYS A 268 13.07 4.10 37.66
C LYS A 268 13.55 3.90 36.22
N ILE A 269 14.18 2.76 35.92
CA ILE A 269 14.64 2.43 34.56
C ILE A 269 13.45 2.29 33.61
N ILE A 270 12.39 1.60 34.04
CA ILE A 270 11.14 1.44 33.27
C ILE A 270 10.45 2.79 33.03
N THR A 271 10.28 3.61 34.08
CA THR A 271 9.61 4.91 33.99
C THR A 271 10.41 5.94 33.19
N ASN A 272 11.74 5.83 33.15
CA ASN A 272 12.56 6.69 32.32
C ASN A 272 12.42 6.33 30.83
N GLU A 273 12.36 5.04 30.50
CA GLU A 273 12.20 4.57 29.12
C GLU A 273 10.83 4.89 28.55
N SER A 274 9.78 4.80 29.38
CA SER A 274 8.41 5.05 28.94
C SER A 274 8.19 6.48 28.41
N ASN A 275 9.12 7.41 28.58
CA ASN A 275 9.03 8.79 28.05
C ASN A 275 9.24 8.89 26.52
N ASN A 276 9.54 7.79 25.83
CA ASN A 276 9.81 7.81 24.39
C ASN A 276 8.56 8.00 23.52
N ILE A 277 7.36 7.62 23.97
CA ILE A 277 6.10 8.13 23.40
C ILE A 277 5.37 8.94 24.46
N LYS A 278 5.12 10.20 24.13
CA LYS A 278 4.20 11.05 24.86
C LYS A 278 2.85 10.93 24.17
N VAL A 279 1.84 10.45 24.88
CA VAL A 279 0.45 10.53 24.42
C VAL A 279 0.13 12.01 24.22
N ASP A 280 -0.20 12.39 22.98
CA ASP A 280 -0.43 13.78 22.63
C ASP A 280 -1.81 14.26 23.14
N ASP A 281 -1.90 15.53 23.49
CA ASP A 281 -3.16 16.16 23.89
C ASP A 281 -4.18 16.13 22.74
N ILE A 282 -3.73 16.17 21.49
CA ILE A 282 -4.62 16.02 20.34
C ILE A 282 -5.27 14.62 20.32
N TRP A 283 -4.58 13.56 20.74
CA TRP A 283 -5.17 12.22 20.80
C TRP A 283 -6.28 12.15 21.86
N TYR A 284 -6.06 12.73 23.04
CA TYR A 284 -7.10 12.83 24.07
C TYR A 284 -8.30 13.62 23.58
N ARG A 285 -8.06 14.77 22.95
CA ARG A 285 -9.14 15.61 22.40
C ARG A 285 -9.94 14.84 21.35
N THR A 286 -9.28 14.15 20.43
CA THR A 286 -9.94 13.36 19.37
C THR A 286 -10.73 12.20 19.97
N ALA A 287 -10.17 11.45 20.92
CA ALA A 287 -10.88 10.34 21.57
C ALA A 287 -12.10 10.81 22.38
N VAL A 288 -12.02 11.99 23.02
CA VAL A 288 -13.20 12.61 23.66
C VAL A 288 -14.25 13.01 22.63
N PHE A 289 -13.83 13.60 21.51
CA PHE A 289 -14.74 14.03 20.45
C PHE A 289 -15.54 12.87 19.86
N TYR A 290 -14.88 11.74 19.57
CA TYR A 290 -15.53 10.52 19.06
C TYR A 290 -16.11 9.60 20.15
N ALA A 291 -16.11 10.03 21.41
CA ALA A 291 -16.63 9.27 22.55
C ALA A 291 -16.01 7.86 22.75
N CYS A 292 -14.72 7.71 22.46
CA CYS A 292 -13.99 6.44 22.53
C CYS A 292 -13.45 6.17 23.95
N ASP A 293 -14.32 5.82 24.89
CA ASP A 293 -13.93 5.65 26.31
C ASP A 293 -12.84 4.58 26.51
N ASP A 294 -12.88 3.45 25.79
CA ASP A 294 -11.83 2.40 25.90
C ASP A 294 -10.45 2.91 25.43
N ILE A 295 -10.42 3.75 24.40
CA ILE A 295 -9.19 4.38 23.92
C ILE A 295 -8.68 5.38 24.97
N LEU A 296 -9.57 6.13 25.63
CA LEU A 296 -9.18 7.04 26.72
C LEU A 296 -8.55 6.27 27.89
N GLU A 297 -9.13 5.14 28.29
CA GLU A 297 -8.56 4.25 29.31
C GLU A 297 -7.16 3.76 28.91
N LEU A 298 -7.00 3.37 27.64
CA LEU A 298 -5.72 2.94 27.07
C LEU A 298 -4.68 4.06 27.14
N PHE A 299 -5.05 5.28 26.77
CA PHE A 299 -4.16 6.44 26.83
C PHE A 299 -3.75 6.76 28.27
N ILE A 300 -4.69 6.77 29.23
CA ILE A 300 -4.38 6.98 30.66
C ILE A 300 -3.41 5.90 31.19
N LYS A 301 -3.51 4.67 30.68
CA LYS A 301 -2.62 3.56 31.06
C LYS A 301 -1.18 3.76 30.58
N TYR A 302 -0.97 4.32 29.39
CA TYR A 302 0.35 4.47 28.77
C TYR A 302 0.95 5.87 28.86
N ASP A 303 0.20 6.89 29.29
CA ASP A 303 0.70 8.24 29.53
C ASP A 303 1.42 8.33 30.89
N ASN A 304 2.64 8.87 30.90
CA ASN A 304 3.44 9.04 32.12
C ASN A 304 3.10 10.32 32.91
N ARG A 305 2.26 11.20 32.37
CA ARG A 305 1.82 12.40 33.08
C ARG A 305 1.01 12.03 34.33
N LYS A 306 0.98 12.94 35.30
CA LYS A 306 0.16 12.74 36.50
C LYS A 306 -1.31 12.59 36.13
N LYS A 307 -1.98 11.57 36.67
CA LYS A 307 -3.39 11.27 36.39
C LYS A 307 -4.30 12.49 36.60
N ASP A 308 -4.10 13.27 37.66
CA ASP A 308 -4.90 14.47 37.93
C ASP A 308 -4.82 15.52 36.81
N ILE A 309 -3.65 15.66 36.17
CA ILE A 309 -3.46 16.57 35.04
C ILE A 309 -4.21 16.05 33.81
N ILE A 310 -4.09 14.76 33.53
CA ILE A 310 -4.75 14.11 32.39
C ILE A 310 -6.27 14.20 32.53
N LEU A 311 -6.82 13.84 33.69
CA LEU A 311 -8.26 13.88 33.96
C LEU A 311 -8.82 15.29 33.82
N LYS A 312 -8.09 16.30 34.31
CA LYS A 312 -8.47 17.72 34.13
C LYS A 312 -8.49 18.13 32.65
N SER A 313 -7.54 17.66 31.84
CA SER A 313 -7.54 17.90 30.40
C SER A 313 -8.75 17.25 29.72
N ILE A 314 -9.04 15.99 30.05
CA ILE A 314 -10.22 15.26 29.54
C ILE A 314 -11.52 16.00 29.87
N GLU A 315 -11.68 16.46 31.12
CA GLU A 315 -12.85 17.26 31.52
C GLU A 315 -12.98 18.55 30.71
N ASN A 316 -11.86 19.22 30.41
CA ASN A 316 -11.87 20.42 29.58
C ASN A 316 -12.25 20.12 28.13
N TYR A 317 -11.77 19.00 27.56
CA TYR A 317 -12.17 18.59 26.21
C TYR A 317 -13.65 18.20 26.15
N LYS A 318 -14.19 17.53 27.18
CA LYS A 318 -15.62 17.18 27.26
C LYS A 318 -16.53 18.42 27.21
N LYS A 319 -16.08 19.57 27.72
CA LYS A 319 -16.82 20.84 27.64
C LYS A 319 -16.91 21.42 26.23
N LEU A 320 -16.03 21.01 25.32
CA LEU A 320 -16.04 21.45 23.92
C LEU A 320 -17.13 20.74 23.09
N GLY A 321 -17.79 19.72 23.66
CA GLY A 321 -18.75 18.87 22.96
C GLY A 321 -18.08 17.64 22.34
N ASN A 322 -18.90 16.65 22.03
CA ASN A 322 -18.53 15.46 21.27
C ASN A 322 -19.33 15.42 19.96
N ILE A 323 -19.06 14.43 19.11
CA ILE A 323 -19.71 14.29 17.81
C ILE A 323 -21.24 14.29 17.89
N TYR A 324 -21.81 13.65 18.92
CA TYR A 324 -23.26 13.63 19.13
C TYR A 324 -23.86 15.01 19.45
N ASN A 325 -23.08 15.96 19.97
CA ASN A 325 -23.52 17.34 20.15
C ASN A 325 -23.64 18.11 18.83
N TYR A 326 -23.04 17.62 17.74
CA TYR A 326 -23.03 18.25 16.42
C TYR A 326 -23.93 17.57 15.39
N GLU A 327 -24.40 16.35 15.66
CA GLU A 327 -25.36 15.62 14.82
C GLU A 327 -26.84 15.82 15.19
N SER A 328 -27.11 16.48 16.33
CA SER A 328 -28.45 16.87 16.81
C SER A 328 -28.83 18.29 16.42
#